data_AF-A0A0F9FCX9-F1
#
_entry.id   AF-A0A0F9FCX9-F1
#
_cell.length_a   1.000
_cell.length_b   1.000
_cell.length_c   1.000
_cell.angle_alpha   90.00
_cell.angle_beta   90.00
_cell.angle_gamma   90.00
#
_symmetry.space_group_name_H-M   'P 1'
#
loop_
_entity.id
_entity.type
_entity.pdbx_description
1 polymer ?
#
loop_
_entity_poly.entity_id
_entity_poly.type
_entity_poly.pdbx_seq_one_letter_code
_entity_poly.pdbx_strand_id
1 'polypeptide(L)'
;IITPPVLTPTVTPVGKLPQELQDLVARYQAAASRSSKWTYQNKLKQLGYNVKTGVYTPTKAPVPVPKPKPKISEGVLPKSHFGKYEDWDKRLVTHKESLKQRMGFDLDVLKVGRTDTPEYKAALAKFEKALKSYTDPTMKLDYARKEFYTAGVKKFDNGFNKYCDILEDIAGNSALNHYNKKNIDAWVHKGKYRANAHPEKFTVDFGSADGLRAQFHEYGHLLENSKVIRRKSNYWVSSRGGHKRMRFDTINTWSADSQMAYKNKFIDSYVGKVYASGDTEVMSMGMMQFTSYKKMLRFAKKDFDHFSFVHGILTGAI
;
A
#
# COMPACT_ATOMS: atom_id res chain seq x y z
N ILE A 1 16.59 -0.32 55.34
CA ILE A 1 16.28 0.14 53.97
C ILE A 1 17.52 0.84 53.45
N ILE A 2 18.24 0.24 52.50
CA ILE A 2 19.45 0.82 51.91
C ILE A 2 19.02 1.59 50.67
N THR A 3 19.12 2.92 50.69
CA THR A 3 18.90 3.77 49.52
C THR A 3 20.07 3.60 48.55
N PRO A 4 19.83 3.35 47.25
CA PRO A 4 20.90 3.27 46.28
C PRO A 4 21.61 4.63 46.11
N PRO A 5 22.92 4.66 45.85
CA PRO A 5 23.65 5.90 45.68
C PRO A 5 23.15 6.67 44.45
N VAL A 6 22.91 7.97 44.65
CA VAL A 6 22.57 8.92 43.59
C VAL A 6 23.82 9.13 42.74
N LEU A 7 23.81 8.65 41.50
CA LEU A 7 24.88 8.92 40.54
C LEU A 7 24.80 10.39 40.11
N THR A 8 25.79 11.20 40.51
CA THR A 8 25.97 12.56 40.00
C THR A 8 26.41 12.50 38.53
N PRO A 9 25.72 13.21 37.61
CA PRO A 9 26.07 13.17 36.19
C PRO A 9 27.45 13.80 35.96
N THR A 10 28.39 13.00 35.45
CA THR A 10 29.73 13.48 35.11
C THR A 10 29.70 14.18 33.75
N VAL A 11 30.18 15.43 33.69
CA VAL A 11 30.37 16.15 32.42
C VAL A 11 31.55 15.51 31.69
N THR A 12 31.30 14.79 30.60
CA THR A 12 32.35 14.20 29.78
C THR A 12 32.85 15.26 28.79
N PRO A 13 34.14 15.63 28.78
CA PRO A 13 34.70 16.57 27.80
C PRO A 13 34.49 16.06 26.37
N VAL A 14 34.23 16.97 25.42
CA VAL A 14 33.92 16.64 24.01
C VAL A 14 34.98 15.72 23.38
N GLY A 15 36.27 15.89 23.70
CA GLY A 15 37.36 15.06 23.18
C GLY A 15 37.40 13.61 23.70
N LYS A 16 36.51 13.23 24.63
CA LYS A 16 36.36 11.85 25.13
C LYS A 16 35.07 11.18 24.65
N LEU A 17 34.29 11.82 23.78
CA LEU A 17 33.10 11.21 23.19
C LEU A 17 33.49 10.13 22.16
N PRO A 18 32.66 9.10 21.95
CA PRO A 18 32.80 8.24 20.77
C PRO A 18 32.88 9.06 19.48
N GLN A 19 33.71 8.64 18.52
CA GLN A 19 33.96 9.40 17.28
C GLN A 19 32.66 9.79 16.55
N GLU A 20 31.68 8.87 16.50
CA GLU A 20 30.37 9.11 15.89
C GLU A 20 29.61 10.29 16.54
N LEU A 21 29.75 10.45 17.86
CA LEU A 21 29.16 11.56 18.60
C LEU A 21 29.90 12.87 18.33
N GLN A 22 31.23 12.84 18.24
CA GLN A 22 32.03 14.01 17.88
C GLN A 22 31.62 14.55 16.49
N ASP A 23 31.50 13.64 15.51
CA ASP A 23 31.09 13.98 14.15
C ASP A 23 29.67 14.56 14.11
N LEU A 24 28.74 14.01 14.88
CA LEU A 24 27.36 14.51 14.97
C LEU A 24 27.29 15.88 15.65
N VAL A 25 28.10 16.13 16.69
CA VAL A 25 28.20 17.45 17.33
C VAL A 25 28.77 18.48 16.36
N ALA A 26 29.82 18.13 15.60
CA ALA A 26 30.38 19.01 14.58
C ALA A 26 29.35 19.34 13.49
N ARG A 27 28.58 18.36 13.00
CA ARG A 27 27.50 18.58 12.02
C ARG A 27 26.36 19.42 12.58
N TYR A 28 26.01 19.26 13.85
CA TYR A 28 25.03 20.12 14.52
C TYR A 28 25.50 21.58 14.59
N GLN A 29 26.78 21.81 14.92
CA GLN A 29 27.38 23.14 14.97
C GLN A 29 27.47 23.79 13.59
N ALA A 30 27.87 23.04 12.57
CA ALA A 30 27.99 23.52 11.18
C ALA A 30 26.65 23.71 10.45
N ALA A 31 25.53 23.23 11.02
CA ALA A 31 24.22 23.32 10.38
C ALA A 31 23.72 24.78 10.28
N ALA A 32 23.58 25.28 9.06
CA ALA A 32 23.12 26.65 8.79
C ALA A 32 21.60 26.86 9.02
N SER A 33 20.79 25.81 8.89
CA SER A 33 19.33 25.91 8.99
C SER A 33 18.78 25.38 10.31
N ARG A 34 17.65 25.95 10.76
CA ARG A 34 16.90 25.48 11.95
C ARG A 34 16.43 24.03 11.80
N SER A 35 16.04 23.62 10.59
CA SER A 35 15.59 22.25 10.30
C SER A 35 16.74 21.23 10.41
N SER A 36 17.91 21.59 9.89
CA SER A 36 19.13 20.76 10.00
C SER A 36 19.58 20.63 11.46
N LYS A 37 19.58 21.74 12.23
CA LYS A 37 19.88 21.70 13.67
C LYS A 37 18.91 20.81 14.44
N TRP A 38 17.61 20.89 14.17
CA TRP A 38 16.60 20.03 14.79
C TRP A 38 16.84 18.55 14.51
N THR A 39 17.22 18.22 13.28
CA THR A 39 17.52 16.83 12.87
C THR A 39 18.72 16.28 13.64
N TYR A 40 19.83 17.02 13.71
CA TYR A 40 21.02 16.56 14.44
C TYR A 40 20.80 16.54 15.96
N GLN A 41 20.07 17.50 16.50
CA GLN A 41 19.69 17.53 17.92
C GLN A 41 18.91 16.27 18.33
N ASN A 42 17.98 15.79 17.50
CA ASN A 42 17.24 14.56 17.80
C ASN A 42 18.13 13.31 17.78
N LYS A 43 19.05 13.21 16.83
CA LYS A 43 20.02 12.10 16.78
C LYS A 43 20.94 12.10 17.99
N LEU A 44 21.48 13.26 18.35
CA LEU A 44 22.30 13.42 19.55
C LEU A 44 21.53 13.05 20.82
N LYS A 45 20.26 13.46 20.93
CA LYS A 45 19.38 13.08 22.05
C LYS A 45 19.17 11.57 22.15
N GLN A 46 18.96 10.88 21.03
CA GLN A 46 18.81 9.41 21.01
C GLN A 46 20.06 8.67 21.48
N LEU A 47 21.24 9.23 21.18
CA LEU A 47 22.51 8.74 21.68
C LEU A 47 22.79 9.13 23.13
N GLY A 48 21.92 9.91 23.78
CA GLY A 48 22.10 10.35 25.16
C GLY A 48 22.95 11.62 25.32
N TYR A 49 23.17 12.36 24.24
CA TYR A 49 23.87 13.64 24.26
C TYR A 49 22.89 14.83 24.29
N ASN A 50 23.03 15.69 25.29
CA ASN A 50 22.22 16.90 25.42
C ASN A 50 22.97 18.11 24.85
N VAL A 51 22.51 18.59 23.69
CA VAL A 51 23.13 19.74 22.99
C VAL A 51 23.10 21.06 23.77
N LYS A 52 22.22 21.22 24.75
CA LYS A 52 22.15 22.44 25.57
C LYS A 52 23.17 22.43 26.70
N THR A 53 23.43 21.26 27.30
CA THR A 53 24.30 21.13 28.47
C THR A 53 25.66 20.55 28.14
N GLY A 54 25.86 20.02 26.93
CA GLY A 54 27.08 19.31 26.52
C GLY A 54 27.28 17.97 27.23
N VAL A 55 26.31 17.52 28.03
CA VAL A 55 26.42 16.30 28.82
C VAL A 55 26.06 15.10 27.97
N TYR A 56 26.96 14.11 27.96
CA TYR A 56 26.73 12.78 27.42
C TYR A 56 26.40 11.81 28.56
N THR A 57 25.20 11.23 28.53
CA THR A 57 24.84 10.11 29.40
C THR A 57 24.67 8.89 28.49
N PRO A 58 25.55 7.88 28.58
CA PRO A 58 25.42 6.68 27.77
C PRO A 58 24.03 6.11 27.94
N THR A 59 23.21 6.13 26.87
CA THR A 59 21.98 5.36 26.86
C THR A 59 22.37 3.89 26.95
N LYS A 60 21.66 3.11 27.78
CA LYS A 60 21.90 1.67 27.96
C LYS A 60 22.23 1.02 26.61
N ALA A 61 23.27 0.19 26.60
CA ALA A 61 23.83 -0.45 25.41
C ALA A 61 22.70 -0.80 24.41
N PRO A 62 22.82 -0.36 23.15
CA PRO A 62 21.78 -0.58 22.17
C PRO A 62 21.39 -2.05 22.18
N VAL A 63 20.08 -2.32 22.25
CA VAL A 63 19.54 -3.68 22.05
C VAL A 63 20.25 -4.24 20.83
N PRO A 64 20.92 -5.40 20.94
CA PRO A 64 21.77 -5.92 19.88
C PRO A 64 21.00 -5.85 18.58
N VAL A 65 21.56 -5.11 17.61
CA VAL A 65 20.99 -4.99 16.27
C VAL A 65 20.72 -6.42 15.81
N PRO A 66 19.46 -6.78 15.50
CA PRO A 66 19.17 -8.11 14.99
C PRO A 66 20.12 -8.34 13.82
N LYS A 67 20.86 -9.46 13.84
CA LYS A 67 21.74 -9.85 12.72
C LYS A 67 20.97 -9.57 11.42
N PRO A 68 21.58 -8.88 10.43
CA PRO A 68 20.90 -8.60 9.18
C PRO A 68 20.31 -9.91 8.70
N LYS A 69 18.98 -9.95 8.55
CA LYS A 69 18.31 -11.11 7.94
C LYS A 69 19.08 -11.42 6.66
N PRO A 70 19.34 -12.70 6.34
CA PRO A 70 19.98 -13.05 5.07
C PRO A 70 19.27 -12.27 3.97
N LYS A 71 20.04 -11.54 3.14
CA LYS A 71 19.50 -10.81 2.00
C LYS A 71 18.73 -11.81 1.16
N ILE A 72 17.42 -11.87 1.34
CA ILE A 72 16.52 -12.33 0.29
C ILE A 72 16.81 -11.35 -0.82
N SER A 73 17.33 -11.83 -1.95
CA SER A 73 17.57 -11.01 -3.12
C SER A 73 16.29 -10.23 -3.42
N GLU A 74 16.26 -8.94 -3.10
CA GLU A 74 15.16 -8.07 -3.50
C GLU A 74 15.14 -8.11 -5.02
N GLY A 75 14.15 -8.81 -5.58
CA GLY A 75 13.88 -8.88 -7.02
C GLY A 75 13.33 -7.56 -7.56
N VAL A 76 13.90 -6.43 -7.14
CA VAL A 76 13.64 -5.11 -7.72
C VAL A 76 14.80 -4.84 -8.68
N LEU A 77 14.58 -5.16 -9.95
CA LEU A 77 15.53 -4.83 -11.02
C LEU A 77 15.83 -3.31 -11.02
N PRO A 78 17.07 -2.89 -11.34
CA PRO A 78 17.42 -1.47 -11.41
C PRO A 78 16.52 -0.70 -12.40
N LYS A 79 16.05 0.49 -11.99
CA LYS A 79 15.12 1.36 -12.75
C LYS A 79 15.64 1.78 -14.14
N SER A 80 16.92 1.60 -14.44
CA SER A 80 17.59 2.10 -15.66
C SER A 80 17.38 1.24 -16.91
N HIS A 81 16.70 0.09 -16.82
CA HIS A 81 16.60 -0.86 -17.94
C HIS A 81 15.27 -0.87 -18.70
N PHE A 82 14.31 0.00 -18.36
CA PHE A 82 12.93 -0.21 -18.82
C PHE A 82 12.27 1.02 -19.43
N GLY A 83 11.83 0.89 -20.69
CA GLY A 83 11.11 1.89 -21.48
C GLY A 83 9.67 2.08 -21.01
N LYS A 84 9.06 3.24 -21.34
CA LYS A 84 7.84 3.76 -20.69
C LYS A 84 6.50 3.03 -20.97
N TYR A 85 6.49 1.85 -21.62
CA TYR A 85 5.24 1.10 -21.83
C TYR A 85 5.45 -0.40 -22.06
N GLU A 86 6.46 -0.79 -22.84
CA GLU A 86 6.71 -2.18 -23.25
C GLU A 86 7.13 -3.11 -22.10
N ASP A 87 7.55 -2.56 -20.97
CA ASP A 87 7.96 -3.35 -19.82
C ASP A 87 6.85 -3.52 -18.77
N TRP A 88 5.64 -3.01 -19.01
CA TRP A 88 4.54 -3.20 -18.08
C TRP A 88 4.15 -4.68 -17.93
N ASP A 89 4.05 -5.41 -19.03
CA ASP A 89 3.78 -6.86 -18.98
C ASP A 89 4.89 -7.59 -18.22
N LYS A 90 6.14 -7.23 -18.49
CA LYS A 90 7.28 -7.81 -17.77
C LYS A 90 7.24 -7.47 -16.28
N ARG A 91 6.83 -6.25 -15.89
CA ARG A 91 6.65 -5.84 -14.49
C ARG A 91 5.50 -6.59 -13.84
N LEU A 92 4.37 -6.75 -14.51
CA LEU A 92 3.25 -7.52 -13.99
C LEU A 92 3.61 -8.99 -13.82
N VAL A 93 4.28 -9.59 -14.80
CA VAL A 93 4.80 -10.97 -14.72
C VAL A 93 5.81 -11.10 -13.58
N THR A 94 6.79 -10.20 -13.50
CA THR A 94 7.80 -10.20 -12.43
C THR A 94 7.16 -10.01 -11.06
N HIS A 95 6.19 -9.10 -10.94
CA HIS A 95 5.45 -8.86 -9.72
C HIS A 95 4.63 -10.08 -9.30
N LYS A 96 3.98 -10.74 -10.27
CA LYS A 96 3.20 -11.96 -10.07
C LYS A 96 4.09 -13.09 -9.54
N GLU A 97 5.26 -13.31 -10.14
CA GLU A 97 6.22 -14.31 -9.68
C GLU A 97 6.82 -13.95 -8.31
N SER A 98 7.16 -12.67 -8.09
CA SER A 98 7.62 -12.18 -6.78
C SER A 98 6.56 -12.37 -5.69
N LEU A 99 5.28 -12.13 -6.00
CA LEU A 99 4.19 -12.39 -5.07
C LEU A 99 4.10 -13.89 -4.77
N LYS A 100 4.10 -14.76 -5.78
CA LYS A 100 4.09 -16.22 -5.57
C LYS A 100 5.24 -16.66 -4.66
N GLN A 101 6.45 -16.18 -4.92
CA GLN A 101 7.64 -16.50 -4.12
C GLN A 101 7.53 -16.00 -2.68
N ARG A 102 7.13 -14.73 -2.47
CA ARG A 102 6.98 -14.14 -1.12
C ARG A 102 5.87 -14.79 -0.32
N MET A 103 4.80 -15.19 -0.99
CA MET A 103 3.71 -15.93 -0.37
C MET A 103 4.16 -17.32 0.05
N GLY A 104 5.20 -17.88 -0.59
CA GLY A 104 5.90 -19.07 -0.12
C GLY A 104 5.05 -20.34 -0.21
N PHE A 105 4.05 -20.34 -1.10
CA PHE A 105 3.26 -21.50 -1.45
C PHE A 105 2.79 -21.37 -2.91
N ASP A 106 2.57 -22.51 -3.54
CA ASP A 106 1.99 -22.58 -4.87
C ASP A 106 0.48 -22.28 -4.80
N LEU A 107 0.02 -21.24 -5.49
CA LEU A 107 -1.40 -20.90 -5.56
C LEU A 107 -2.24 -22.05 -6.10
N ASP A 108 -1.65 -22.93 -6.90
CA ASP A 108 -2.34 -24.10 -7.39
C ASP A 108 -2.65 -25.08 -6.25
N VAL A 109 -1.80 -25.16 -5.20
CA VAL A 109 -2.10 -25.88 -3.95
C VAL A 109 -3.32 -25.29 -3.22
N LEU A 110 -3.58 -23.98 -3.36
CA LEU A 110 -4.79 -23.34 -2.81
C LEU A 110 -6.02 -23.48 -3.71
N LYS A 111 -5.85 -23.85 -4.99
CA LYS A 111 -6.94 -24.10 -5.95
C LYS A 111 -7.44 -25.54 -5.90
N VAL A 112 -6.57 -26.51 -5.56
CA VAL A 112 -7.01 -27.89 -5.32
C VAL A 112 -7.90 -27.89 -4.08
N GLY A 113 -9.18 -28.21 -4.23
CA GLY A 113 -10.22 -28.05 -3.21
C GLY A 113 -10.08 -28.87 -1.92
N ARG A 114 -8.90 -29.43 -1.62
CA ARG A 114 -8.60 -30.13 -0.37
C ARG A 114 -8.16 -29.11 0.69
N THR A 115 -9.15 -28.42 1.25
CA THR A 115 -8.95 -27.37 2.26
C THR A 115 -8.58 -27.93 3.64
N ASP A 116 -8.64 -29.25 3.79
CA ASP A 116 -8.43 -30.02 5.00
C ASP A 116 -6.97 -30.43 5.25
N THR A 117 -6.13 -30.43 4.20
CA THR A 117 -4.75 -30.91 4.29
C THR A 117 -3.87 -30.00 5.17
N PRO A 118 -2.88 -30.57 5.89
CA PRO A 118 -1.90 -29.80 6.64
C PRO A 118 -1.16 -28.77 5.77
N GLU A 119 -0.85 -29.13 4.52
CA GLU A 119 -0.17 -28.27 3.56
C GLU A 119 -1.02 -27.06 3.19
N TYR A 120 -2.33 -27.25 2.96
CA TYR A 120 -3.27 -26.15 2.70
C TYR A 120 -3.38 -25.23 3.90
N LYS A 121 -3.52 -25.78 5.11
CA LYS A 121 -3.62 -24.99 6.35
C LYS A 121 -2.35 -24.18 6.61
N ALA A 122 -1.18 -24.77 6.37
CA ALA A 122 0.11 -24.09 6.49
C ALA A 122 0.29 -22.98 5.43
N ALA A 123 -0.08 -23.25 4.18
CA ALA A 123 -0.08 -22.27 3.09
C ALA A 123 -1.03 -21.10 3.39
N LEU A 124 -2.24 -21.41 3.85
CA LEU A 124 -3.23 -20.42 4.28
C LEU A 124 -2.71 -19.57 5.43
N ALA A 125 -2.11 -20.16 6.46
CA ALA A 125 -1.54 -19.42 7.59
C ALA A 125 -0.39 -18.49 7.15
N LYS A 126 0.49 -18.94 6.25
CA LYS A 126 1.54 -18.11 5.66
C LYS A 126 0.95 -16.95 4.85
N PHE A 127 -0.06 -17.22 4.03
CA PHE A 127 -0.74 -16.19 3.25
C PHE A 127 -1.44 -15.16 4.14
N GLU A 128 -2.19 -15.63 5.14
CA GLU A 128 -2.84 -14.74 6.10
C GLU A 128 -1.83 -13.90 6.86
N LYS A 129 -0.68 -14.46 7.24
CA LYS A 129 0.41 -13.72 7.88
C LYS A 129 1.00 -12.66 6.94
N ALA A 130 1.23 -13.01 5.66
CA ALA A 130 1.70 -12.06 4.66
C ALA A 130 0.67 -10.94 4.43
N LEU A 131 -0.60 -11.27 4.21
CA LEU A 131 -1.67 -10.28 4.09
C LEU A 131 -1.82 -9.41 5.33
N LYS A 132 -1.77 -10.00 6.53
CA LYS A 132 -1.83 -9.25 7.78
C LYS A 132 -0.66 -8.27 7.90
N SER A 133 0.53 -8.62 7.41
CA SER A 133 1.65 -7.67 7.35
C SER A 133 1.47 -6.55 6.33
N TYR A 134 0.65 -6.75 5.29
CA TYR A 134 0.24 -5.69 4.36
C TYR A 134 -0.92 -4.83 4.91
N THR A 135 -1.63 -5.31 5.92
CA THR A 135 -2.76 -4.61 6.57
C THR A 135 -2.44 -4.21 8.01
N ASP A 136 -1.19 -4.30 8.44
CA ASP A 136 -0.74 -3.88 9.78
C ASP A 136 -0.42 -2.37 9.73
N PRO A 137 -1.21 -1.51 10.40
CA PRO A 137 -1.05 -0.06 10.36
C PRO A 137 0.26 0.43 11.00
N THR A 138 1.02 -0.46 11.66
CA THR A 138 2.33 -0.15 12.24
C THR A 138 3.50 -0.39 11.29
N MET A 139 3.32 -1.15 10.20
CA MET A 139 4.31 -1.29 9.11
C MET A 139 4.31 -0.05 8.19
N LYS A 140 4.28 1.14 8.78
CA LYS A 140 4.38 2.44 8.10
C LYS A 140 5.59 2.47 7.15
N LEU A 141 5.31 2.26 5.87
CA LEU A 141 5.60 3.18 4.76
C LEU A 141 7.03 3.75 4.60
N ASP A 142 8.06 3.23 5.26
CA ASP A 142 9.41 3.81 5.16
C ASP A 142 10.09 3.54 3.81
N TYR A 143 9.74 2.45 3.13
CA TYR A 143 10.26 2.14 1.79
C TYR A 143 9.59 3.01 0.70
N ALA A 144 8.27 3.23 0.80
CA ALA A 144 7.55 4.17 -0.06
C ALA A 144 7.93 5.65 0.24
N ARG A 145 8.22 6.00 1.50
CA ARG A 145 8.60 7.38 1.89
C ARG A 145 9.95 7.84 1.35
N LYS A 146 10.95 6.96 1.20
CA LYS A 146 12.33 7.37 0.88
C LYS A 146 12.64 7.52 -0.62
N GLU A 147 11.93 6.83 -1.51
CA GLU A 147 12.28 6.74 -2.94
C GLU A 147 11.39 7.60 -3.87
N PHE A 148 10.37 8.29 -3.37
CA PHE A 148 9.40 9.04 -4.19
C PHE A 148 9.76 10.48 -4.54
N TYR A 149 11.04 10.86 -4.39
CA TYR A 149 11.47 12.23 -4.60
C TYR A 149 12.50 12.42 -5.73
N THR A 150 12.15 12.29 -7.03
CA THR A 150 12.82 13.02 -8.18
C THR A 150 12.02 12.98 -9.49
N ALA A 151 12.32 13.92 -10.40
CA ALA A 151 11.40 14.70 -11.25
C ALA A 151 10.55 13.94 -12.31
N GLY A 152 9.31 14.44 -12.50
CA GLY A 152 8.26 13.92 -13.39
C GLY A 152 7.67 12.61 -12.85
N VAL A 153 6.36 12.49 -12.62
CA VAL A 153 5.71 11.38 -11.85
C VAL A 153 5.68 11.61 -10.32
N LYS A 154 6.67 12.31 -9.76
CA LYS A 154 6.83 12.76 -8.35
C LYS A 154 5.62 13.46 -7.65
N LYS A 155 4.52 13.78 -8.35
CA LYS A 155 3.30 14.48 -7.86
C LYS A 155 2.08 13.56 -7.69
N PHE A 156 2.03 12.42 -8.36
CA PHE A 156 0.98 11.40 -8.20
C PHE A 156 1.25 10.54 -6.95
N ASP A 157 2.53 10.41 -6.61
CA ASP A 157 3.04 9.52 -5.59
C ASP A 157 2.90 10.02 -4.14
N ASN A 158 2.75 11.33 -3.90
CA ASN A 158 2.40 11.82 -2.55
C ASN A 158 0.89 11.68 -2.25
N GLY A 159 0.04 11.54 -3.28
CA GLY A 159 -1.42 11.51 -3.16
C GLY A 159 -2.00 10.11 -2.95
N PHE A 160 -1.42 9.11 -3.60
CA PHE A 160 -1.80 7.70 -3.44
C PHE A 160 -1.35 7.10 -2.09
N ASN A 161 -0.21 7.54 -1.56
CA ASN A 161 0.29 7.10 -0.27
C ASN A 161 -0.51 7.66 0.93
N LYS A 162 -1.21 8.79 0.79
CA LYS A 162 -2.16 9.33 1.79
C LYS A 162 -3.53 8.66 1.76
N TYR A 163 -3.85 8.05 0.63
CA TYR A 163 -5.13 7.40 0.36
C TYR A 163 -5.20 5.99 0.96
N CYS A 164 -4.05 5.31 1.04
CA CYS A 164 -3.92 4.03 1.74
C CYS A 164 -3.88 4.19 3.28
N ASP A 165 -3.36 5.31 3.81
CA ASP A 165 -3.42 5.66 5.26
C ASP A 165 -4.87 5.75 5.80
N ILE A 166 -5.86 5.87 4.91
CA ILE A 166 -7.28 6.08 5.22
C ILE A 166 -8.12 4.82 5.03
N LEU A 167 -7.68 3.87 4.20
CA LEU A 167 -8.20 2.50 4.24
C LEU A 167 -7.78 1.79 5.53
N GLU A 168 -6.69 2.24 6.15
CA GLU A 168 -6.14 1.74 7.42
C GLU A 168 -6.98 2.09 8.67
N ASP A 169 -7.67 3.23 8.72
CA ASP A 169 -8.59 3.54 9.85
C ASP A 169 -9.97 2.86 9.67
N ILE A 170 -10.30 2.53 8.41
CA ILE A 170 -11.60 2.02 7.99
C ILE A 170 -11.82 0.53 8.33
N ALA A 171 -10.77 -0.27 8.50
CA ALA A 171 -10.93 -1.67 8.93
C ALA A 171 -10.94 -1.86 10.47
N GLY A 172 -10.66 -0.82 11.26
CA GLY A 172 -10.84 -0.73 12.71
C GLY A 172 -10.06 0.46 13.28
N ASN A 173 -10.67 1.45 13.96
CA ASN A 173 -11.54 1.31 15.15
C ASN A 173 -12.70 2.34 15.23
N SER A 174 -12.87 3.19 14.21
CA SER A 174 -13.79 4.35 14.26
C SER A 174 -14.25 4.84 12.88
N ALA A 175 -14.27 3.99 11.85
CA ALA A 175 -14.67 4.36 10.47
C ALA A 175 -16.02 5.12 10.38
N LEU A 176 -16.84 5.03 11.42
CA LEU A 176 -18.21 5.54 11.48
C LEU A 176 -18.62 6.16 12.84
N ASN A 177 -17.83 6.03 13.91
CA ASN A 177 -18.35 6.29 15.27
C ASN A 177 -18.41 7.78 15.67
N HIS A 178 -17.79 8.67 14.88
CA HIS A 178 -17.61 10.08 15.25
C HIS A 178 -17.59 10.94 13.97
N TYR A 179 -18.72 11.16 13.30
CA TYR A 179 -18.80 12.10 12.18
C TYR A 179 -18.68 13.56 12.64
N ASN A 180 -17.54 13.94 13.23
CA ASN A 180 -17.19 15.34 13.30
C ASN A 180 -15.69 15.60 13.17
N LYS A 181 -15.09 15.18 12.03
CA LYS A 181 -14.03 15.87 11.23
C LYS A 181 -13.06 14.89 10.54
N LYS A 182 -12.17 15.29 9.61
CA LYS A 182 -12.15 16.22 8.46
C LYS A 182 -10.83 15.91 7.73
N ASN A 183 -10.92 15.58 6.43
CA ASN A 183 -9.86 15.59 5.41
C ASN A 183 -9.28 14.23 4.93
N ILE A 184 -10.15 13.38 4.38
CA ILE A 184 -10.37 13.37 2.92
C ILE A 184 -11.77 13.97 2.72
N ASP A 185 -11.90 15.08 2.00
CA ASP A 185 -13.21 15.64 1.65
C ASP A 185 -13.86 14.79 0.54
N ALA A 186 -14.12 13.52 0.86
CA ALA A 186 -15.22 12.80 0.24
C ALA A 186 -16.47 13.50 0.76
N TRP A 187 -17.12 14.28 -0.10
CA TRP A 187 -18.37 14.92 0.24
C TRP A 187 -19.42 13.83 0.35
N VAL A 188 -19.51 13.21 1.53
CA VAL A 188 -20.55 12.26 1.88
C VAL A 188 -21.86 13.04 1.97
N HIS A 189 -22.50 13.23 0.82
CA HIS A 189 -23.83 13.81 0.78
C HIS A 189 -24.79 12.79 1.40
N LYS A 190 -25.31 13.10 2.60
CA LYS A 190 -26.44 12.37 3.21
C LYS A 190 -27.67 12.52 2.31
N GLY A 191 -27.82 11.61 1.35
CA GLY A 191 -29.01 11.48 0.51
C GLY A 191 -29.42 10.02 0.34
N LYS A 192 -30.60 9.78 -0.23
CA LYS A 192 -31.12 8.47 -0.63
C LYS A 192 -30.36 7.84 -1.83
N TYR A 193 -29.21 8.40 -2.19
CA TYR A 193 -28.48 8.05 -3.40
C TYR A 193 -27.51 6.90 -3.14
N ARG A 194 -27.36 6.03 -4.14
CA ARG A 194 -26.33 4.98 -4.16
C ARG A 194 -24.95 5.63 -4.21
N ALA A 195 -23.95 4.95 -3.65
CA ALA A 195 -22.54 5.32 -3.78
C ALA A 195 -22.21 5.62 -5.26
N ASN A 196 -21.49 6.72 -5.49
CA ASN A 196 -21.09 7.12 -6.83
C ASN A 196 -19.80 7.96 -6.78
N ALA A 197 -18.80 7.54 -7.55
CA ALA A 197 -17.59 8.31 -7.79
C ALA A 197 -17.83 9.43 -8.80
N HIS A 198 -17.18 10.58 -8.57
CA HIS A 198 -17.04 11.69 -9.51
C HIS A 198 -15.55 11.85 -9.83
N PRO A 199 -15.00 11.03 -10.75
CA PRO A 199 -13.58 10.98 -11.08
C PRO A 199 -13.00 12.36 -11.40
N GLU A 200 -13.72 13.16 -12.18
CA GLU A 200 -13.31 14.49 -12.65
C GLU A 200 -13.14 15.51 -11.52
N LYS A 201 -13.89 15.34 -10.43
CA LYS A 201 -13.78 16.15 -9.21
C LYS A 201 -12.88 15.52 -8.15
N PHE A 202 -12.44 14.28 -8.39
CA PHE A 202 -11.73 13.46 -7.43
C PHE A 202 -12.51 13.29 -6.10
N THR A 203 -13.84 13.14 -6.20
CA THR A 203 -14.75 13.01 -5.05
C THR A 203 -15.59 11.75 -5.14
N VAL A 204 -16.10 11.27 -4.01
CA VAL A 204 -17.08 10.19 -3.95
C VAL A 204 -18.24 10.62 -3.05
N ASP A 205 -19.45 10.37 -3.52
CA ASP A 205 -20.66 10.47 -2.70
C ASP A 205 -20.98 9.10 -2.10
N PHE A 206 -21.31 9.07 -0.80
CA PHE A 206 -21.78 7.87 -0.12
C PHE A 206 -23.15 8.11 0.51
N GLY A 207 -24.07 7.19 0.28
CA GLY A 207 -25.32 7.09 1.02
C GLY A 207 -25.09 6.52 2.42
N SER A 208 -25.97 6.87 3.35
CA SER A 208 -25.89 6.42 4.75
C SER A 208 -25.98 4.89 4.94
N ALA A 209 -26.47 4.16 3.94
CA ALA A 209 -26.59 2.70 3.94
C ALA A 209 -25.46 2.00 3.16
N ASP A 210 -24.53 2.75 2.56
CA ASP A 210 -23.48 2.15 1.74
C ASP A 210 -22.40 1.51 2.61
N GLY A 211 -22.35 0.18 2.55
CA GLY A 211 -21.34 -0.59 3.25
C GLY A 211 -19.94 -0.38 2.68
N LEU A 212 -18.93 -0.71 3.51
CA LEU A 212 -17.50 -0.66 3.19
C LEU A 212 -17.13 -1.20 1.78
N ARG A 213 -17.85 -2.22 1.32
CA ARG A 213 -17.70 -2.82 -0.01
C ARG A 213 -17.95 -1.82 -1.14
N ALA A 214 -19.05 -1.08 -1.07
CA ALA A 214 -19.41 -0.06 -2.06
C ALA A 214 -18.41 1.10 -2.01
N GLN A 215 -17.95 1.47 -0.81
CA GLN A 215 -16.97 2.54 -0.67
C GLN A 215 -15.66 2.25 -1.40
N PHE A 216 -15.11 1.04 -1.25
CA PHE A 216 -13.90 0.62 -1.95
C PHE A 216 -14.11 0.50 -3.47
N HIS A 217 -15.34 0.24 -3.92
CA HIS A 217 -15.66 0.21 -5.35
C HIS A 217 -15.48 1.60 -5.97
N GLU A 218 -16.12 2.62 -5.40
CA GLU A 218 -16.02 4.01 -5.88
C GLU A 218 -14.59 4.55 -5.79
N TYR A 219 -13.89 4.17 -4.73
CA TYR A 219 -12.47 4.42 -4.57
C TYR A 219 -11.63 3.85 -5.71
N GLY A 220 -11.93 2.64 -6.19
CA GLY A 220 -11.27 2.12 -7.38
C GLY A 220 -11.54 2.95 -8.64
N HIS A 221 -12.74 3.52 -8.81
CA HIS A 221 -13.01 4.46 -9.90
C HIS A 221 -12.16 5.74 -9.79
N LEU A 222 -11.95 6.27 -8.59
CA LEU A 222 -11.05 7.41 -8.40
C LEU A 222 -9.59 7.10 -8.81
N LEU A 223 -9.07 5.93 -8.44
CA LEU A 223 -7.73 5.51 -8.86
C LEU A 223 -7.64 5.42 -10.38
N GLU A 224 -8.67 4.84 -10.99
CA GLU A 224 -8.72 4.68 -12.43
C GLU A 224 -8.89 6.00 -13.21
N ASN A 225 -9.25 7.11 -12.55
CA ASN A 225 -9.22 8.42 -13.19
C ASN A 225 -7.81 8.83 -13.68
N SER A 226 -6.76 8.26 -13.06
CA SER A 226 -5.40 8.45 -13.55
C SER A 226 -5.24 7.87 -14.94
N LYS A 227 -4.85 8.70 -15.92
CA LYS A 227 -4.62 8.26 -17.31
C LYS A 227 -3.69 7.04 -17.41
N VAL A 228 -2.71 6.93 -16.51
CA VAL A 228 -1.78 5.80 -16.46
C VAL A 228 -2.49 4.54 -15.98
N ILE A 229 -3.26 4.63 -14.88
CA ILE A 229 -3.99 3.49 -14.32
C ILE A 229 -5.09 3.06 -15.30
N ARG A 230 -5.90 3.99 -15.83
CA ARG A 230 -6.91 3.70 -16.86
C ARG A 230 -6.36 2.93 -18.04
N ARG A 231 -5.22 3.38 -18.60
CA ARG A 231 -4.58 2.70 -19.72
C ARG A 231 -4.15 1.28 -19.36
N LYS A 232 -3.56 1.09 -18.18
CA LYS A 232 -3.18 -0.22 -17.66
C LYS A 232 -4.40 -1.12 -17.43
N SER A 233 -5.48 -0.60 -16.84
CA SER A 233 -6.74 -1.33 -16.65
C SER A 233 -7.35 -1.77 -17.98
N ASN A 234 -7.42 -0.87 -18.97
CA ASN A 234 -7.91 -1.19 -20.31
C ASN A 234 -7.07 -2.26 -21.00
N TYR A 235 -5.74 -2.11 -20.95
CA TYR A 235 -4.84 -3.09 -21.54
C TYR A 235 -4.99 -4.45 -20.85
N TRP A 236 -4.99 -4.49 -19.51
CA TRP A 236 -5.17 -5.71 -18.74
C TRP A 236 -6.49 -6.42 -19.06
N VAL A 237 -7.62 -5.70 -19.03
CA VAL A 237 -8.94 -6.31 -19.26
C VAL A 237 -9.13 -6.75 -20.71
N SER A 238 -8.61 -5.97 -21.67
CA SER A 238 -8.69 -6.33 -23.09
C SER A 238 -7.84 -7.55 -23.43
N SER A 239 -6.61 -7.62 -22.89
CA SER A 239 -5.71 -8.77 -23.10
C SER A 239 -6.30 -10.05 -22.50
N ARG A 240 -6.86 -9.97 -21.30
CA ARG A 240 -7.57 -11.09 -20.69
C ARG A 240 -8.86 -11.44 -21.44
N GLY A 241 -9.53 -10.44 -22.01
CA GLY A 241 -10.76 -10.56 -22.78
C GLY A 241 -10.61 -11.04 -24.22
N GLY A 242 -9.40 -11.36 -24.67
CA GLY A 242 -9.13 -11.69 -26.08
C GLY A 242 -9.43 -10.54 -27.05
N HIS A 243 -9.37 -9.29 -26.57
CA HIS A 243 -9.61 -8.05 -27.32
C HIS A 243 -10.99 -7.93 -28.00
N LYS A 244 -11.94 -8.82 -27.71
CA LYS A 244 -13.29 -8.79 -28.27
C LYS A 244 -14.30 -8.31 -27.24
N ARG A 245 -14.92 -7.16 -27.52
CA ARG A 245 -16.02 -6.61 -26.72
C ARG A 245 -17.36 -7.09 -27.26
N MET A 246 -18.31 -7.32 -26.35
CA MET A 246 -19.72 -7.57 -26.65
C MET A 246 -20.59 -6.86 -25.60
N ARG A 247 -21.90 -6.77 -25.83
CA ARG A 247 -22.78 -6.11 -24.86
C ARG A 247 -22.81 -6.89 -23.54
N PHE A 248 -22.85 -6.17 -22.42
CA PHE A 248 -22.78 -6.79 -21.11
C PHE A 248 -24.00 -7.67 -20.82
N ASP A 249 -25.20 -7.28 -21.24
CA ASP A 249 -26.41 -8.11 -21.24
C ASP A 249 -26.29 -9.43 -22.02
N THR A 250 -25.40 -9.54 -23.01
CA THR A 250 -25.10 -10.82 -23.69
C THR A 250 -24.14 -11.71 -22.91
N ILE A 251 -23.40 -11.15 -21.95
CA ILE A 251 -22.50 -11.90 -21.04
C ILE A 251 -23.26 -12.28 -19.77
N ASN A 252 -24.04 -11.34 -19.22
CA ASN A 252 -24.87 -11.50 -18.03
C ASN A 252 -26.33 -11.27 -18.43
N THR A 253 -26.99 -12.35 -18.83
CA THR A 253 -28.33 -12.36 -19.43
C THR A 253 -29.44 -11.84 -18.52
N TRP A 254 -29.17 -11.72 -17.22
CA TRP A 254 -30.12 -11.15 -16.25
C TRP A 254 -29.98 -9.63 -16.11
N SER A 255 -28.97 -9.02 -16.73
CA SER A 255 -28.74 -7.59 -16.71
C SER A 255 -29.40 -6.91 -17.91
N ALA A 256 -30.00 -5.74 -17.68
CA ALA A 256 -30.47 -4.85 -18.74
C ALA A 256 -29.39 -3.86 -19.22
N ASP A 257 -28.15 -4.02 -18.74
CA ASP A 257 -27.05 -3.12 -19.04
C ASP A 257 -26.42 -3.46 -20.40
N SER A 258 -26.58 -2.54 -21.35
CA SER A 258 -26.11 -2.64 -22.73
C SER A 258 -24.69 -2.12 -22.96
N GLN A 259 -23.98 -1.71 -21.89
CA GLN A 259 -22.58 -1.28 -21.98
C GLN A 259 -21.70 -2.38 -22.57
N MET A 260 -20.57 -1.98 -23.17
CA MET A 260 -19.64 -2.95 -23.75
C MET A 260 -18.81 -3.61 -22.65
N ALA A 261 -18.53 -4.91 -22.81
CA ALA A 261 -17.70 -5.66 -21.89
C ALA A 261 -16.89 -6.74 -22.63
N TYR A 262 -15.73 -7.05 -22.09
CA TYR A 262 -14.92 -8.19 -22.49
C TYR A 262 -15.47 -9.47 -21.83
N LYS A 263 -15.55 -10.56 -22.59
CA LYS A 263 -15.96 -11.87 -22.06
C LYS A 263 -14.72 -12.65 -21.62
N ASN A 264 -14.63 -13.00 -20.35
CA ASN A 264 -13.60 -13.90 -19.82
C ASN A 264 -14.01 -14.52 -18.46
N LYS A 265 -13.18 -15.43 -17.94
CA LYS A 265 -13.23 -16.00 -16.59
C LYS A 265 -12.73 -15.02 -15.51
N PHE A 266 -13.28 -13.80 -15.49
CA PHE A 266 -13.05 -12.86 -14.39
C PHE A 266 -13.70 -13.36 -13.09
N ILE A 267 -13.26 -12.84 -11.94
CA ILE A 267 -13.93 -13.12 -10.65
C ILE A 267 -15.42 -12.76 -10.66
N ASP A 268 -15.79 -11.76 -11.44
CA ASP A 268 -17.15 -11.30 -11.68
C ASP A 268 -17.21 -10.74 -13.12
N SER A 269 -18.29 -11.02 -13.86
CA SER A 269 -18.44 -10.51 -15.24
C SER A 269 -18.35 -8.98 -15.31
N TYR A 270 -18.73 -8.28 -14.24
CA TYR A 270 -18.71 -6.83 -14.17
C TYR A 270 -17.31 -6.27 -14.40
N VAL A 271 -16.24 -6.98 -14.00
CA VAL A 271 -14.83 -6.62 -14.25
C VAL A 271 -14.55 -6.37 -15.74
N GLY A 272 -15.25 -7.09 -16.62
CA GLY A 272 -15.06 -6.98 -18.06
C GLY A 272 -15.63 -5.69 -18.67
N LYS A 273 -16.47 -4.94 -17.94
CA LYS A 273 -17.13 -3.73 -18.45
C LYS A 273 -16.14 -2.63 -18.80
N VAL A 274 -16.44 -1.97 -19.91
CA VAL A 274 -15.73 -0.80 -20.42
C VAL A 274 -16.76 0.23 -20.83
N TYR A 275 -16.70 1.40 -20.21
CA TYR A 275 -17.57 2.52 -20.49
C TYR A 275 -17.14 3.25 -21.77
N ALA A 276 -18.07 4.00 -22.37
CA ALA A 276 -17.77 4.83 -23.54
C ALA A 276 -16.66 5.87 -23.26
N SER A 277 -16.51 6.30 -22.00
CA SER A 277 -15.43 7.17 -21.53
C SER A 277 -14.04 6.52 -21.54
N GLY A 278 -13.97 5.20 -21.72
CA GLY A 278 -12.77 4.40 -21.57
C GLY A 278 -12.44 4.02 -20.13
N ASP A 279 -13.29 4.36 -19.16
CA ASP A 279 -13.16 3.82 -17.80
C ASP A 279 -13.60 2.35 -17.78
N THR A 280 -13.06 1.57 -16.86
CA THR A 280 -13.35 0.14 -16.69
C THR A 280 -13.75 -0.16 -15.26
N GLU A 281 -14.16 -1.40 -15.02
CA GLU A 281 -14.50 -1.92 -13.69
C GLU A 281 -13.33 -2.68 -13.03
N VAL A 282 -12.13 -2.61 -13.60
CA VAL A 282 -10.99 -3.39 -13.12
C VAL A 282 -10.56 -2.92 -11.73
N MET A 283 -10.29 -1.63 -11.54
CA MET A 283 -9.85 -1.14 -10.23
C MET A 283 -10.98 -1.16 -9.21
N SER A 284 -12.20 -0.75 -9.56
CA SER A 284 -13.37 -0.72 -8.66
C SER A 284 -13.72 -2.11 -8.11
N MET A 285 -13.85 -3.12 -8.97
CA MET A 285 -14.15 -4.49 -8.55
C MET A 285 -12.98 -5.17 -7.83
N GLY A 286 -11.75 -4.80 -8.20
CA GLY A 286 -10.54 -5.26 -7.55
C GLY A 286 -10.40 -4.72 -6.12
N MET A 287 -10.49 -3.40 -5.96
CA MET A 287 -10.41 -2.69 -4.68
C MET A 287 -11.46 -3.19 -3.69
N MET A 288 -12.66 -3.47 -4.15
CA MET A 288 -13.73 -4.06 -3.33
C MET A 288 -13.30 -5.33 -2.57
N GLN A 289 -12.38 -6.12 -3.13
CA GLN A 289 -11.86 -7.33 -2.50
C GLN A 289 -10.84 -7.04 -1.39
N PHE A 290 -10.25 -5.83 -1.37
CA PHE A 290 -9.27 -5.39 -0.38
C PHE A 290 -9.90 -4.91 0.93
N THR A 291 -11.23 -5.02 1.06
CA THR A 291 -11.96 -4.66 2.29
C THR A 291 -11.74 -5.59 3.48
N SER A 292 -11.09 -6.74 3.29
CA SER A 292 -10.65 -7.62 4.39
C SER A 292 -9.64 -8.66 3.89
N TYR A 293 -8.77 -9.14 4.77
CA TYR A 293 -7.82 -10.22 4.42
C TYR A 293 -8.53 -11.49 3.89
N LYS A 294 -9.71 -11.84 4.44
CA LYS A 294 -10.49 -13.01 3.97
C LYS A 294 -10.97 -12.84 2.53
N LYS A 295 -11.37 -11.64 2.14
CA LYS A 295 -11.77 -11.34 0.75
C LYS A 295 -10.57 -11.30 -0.18
N MET A 296 -9.46 -10.67 0.23
CA MET A 296 -8.21 -10.67 -0.53
C MET A 296 -7.71 -12.09 -0.80
N LEU A 297 -7.81 -12.98 0.19
CA LEU A 297 -7.51 -14.41 0.02
C LEU A 297 -8.41 -15.08 -1.01
N ARG A 298 -9.73 -14.89 -0.91
CA ARG A 298 -10.66 -15.44 -1.90
C ARG A 298 -10.39 -14.89 -3.29
N PHE A 299 -10.01 -13.61 -3.38
CA PHE A 299 -9.67 -12.95 -4.63
C PHE A 299 -8.43 -13.55 -5.26
N ALA A 300 -7.33 -13.64 -4.49
CA ALA A 300 -6.09 -14.28 -4.94
C ALA A 300 -6.30 -15.74 -5.39
N LYS A 301 -7.19 -16.48 -4.72
CA LYS A 301 -7.55 -17.86 -5.11
C LYS A 301 -8.34 -17.93 -6.41
N LYS A 302 -9.35 -17.08 -6.57
CA LYS A 302 -10.29 -17.14 -7.71
C LYS A 302 -9.72 -16.49 -8.96
N ASP A 303 -9.05 -15.35 -8.80
CA ASP A 303 -8.53 -14.55 -9.91
C ASP A 303 -7.22 -13.87 -9.50
N PHE A 304 -6.16 -14.68 -9.47
CA PHE A 304 -4.84 -14.20 -9.07
C PHE A 304 -4.29 -13.11 -10.00
N ASP A 305 -4.62 -13.16 -11.28
CA ASP A 305 -4.18 -12.14 -12.24
C ASP A 305 -4.77 -10.78 -11.87
N HIS A 306 -6.06 -10.74 -11.53
CA HIS A 306 -6.71 -9.48 -11.11
C HIS A 306 -6.23 -9.02 -9.74
N PHE A 307 -6.05 -9.94 -8.79
CA PHE A 307 -5.44 -9.62 -7.49
C PHE A 307 -4.04 -9.01 -7.65
N SER A 308 -3.17 -9.65 -8.44
CA SER A 308 -1.80 -9.19 -8.66
C SER A 308 -1.73 -7.85 -9.41
N PHE A 309 -2.66 -7.61 -10.34
CA PHE A 309 -2.79 -6.32 -11.00
C PHE A 309 -3.12 -5.20 -10.00
N VAL A 310 -4.20 -5.36 -9.22
CA VAL A 310 -4.64 -4.36 -8.25
C VAL A 310 -3.55 -4.14 -7.20
N HIS A 311 -3.00 -5.20 -6.63
CA HIS A 311 -1.89 -5.10 -5.67
C HIS A 311 -0.66 -4.40 -6.29
N GLY A 312 -0.33 -4.69 -7.54
CA GLY A 312 0.78 -4.05 -8.24
C GLY A 312 0.59 -2.55 -8.38
N ILE A 313 -0.61 -2.10 -8.78
CA ILE A 313 -0.97 -0.68 -8.84
C ILE A 313 -0.86 -0.07 -7.44
N LEU A 314 -1.41 -0.75 -6.44
CA LEU A 314 -1.46 -0.24 -5.07
C LEU A 314 -0.11 -0.20 -4.36
N THR A 315 0.89 -0.93 -4.85
CA THR A 315 2.24 -0.93 -4.26
C THR A 315 3.24 -0.15 -5.11
N GLY A 316 2.79 0.43 -6.23
CA GLY A 316 3.66 1.06 -7.23
C GLY A 316 4.59 0.07 -7.93
N ALA A 317 4.34 -1.23 -7.82
CA ALA A 317 5.17 -2.27 -8.43
C ALA A 317 4.99 -2.35 -9.95
N ILE A 318 3.82 -1.94 -10.47
CA ILE A 318 3.52 -1.95 -11.92
C ILE A 318 3.12 -0.60 -12.45
#